data_AF-A0A812Q645-F1
#
_entry.id   AF-A0A812Q645-F1
#
_cell.length_a   1.000
_cell.length_b   1.000
_cell.length_c   1.000
_cell.angle_alpha   90.00
_cell.angle_beta   90.00
_cell.angle_gamma   90.00
#
_symmetry.space_group_name_H-M   'P 1'
#
loop_
_entity.id
_entity.type
_entity.pdbx_description
1 polymer ?
#
loop_
_entity_poly.entity_id
_entity_poly.type
_entity_poly.pdbx_seq_one_letter_code
_entity_poly.pdbx_strand_id
1 'polypeptide(L)'
;VYRFDAPQEGCPETKLFRRVIQPSTEARYQIDGQAVSQEAYLASLEEINILSKARNFLVFQGDIEAAAHRQGKDLTAFFEQVSGSVALSGEYEKLASEKAAREDTARDLYTRKRDAQHEKKRMAQQKEEAEKYQEMQSEYRAMQTEFILFQLLSSESVAEELSKGIAEARREAEAIEADREAAQQKLVDADQDRLEASQATEDAERLLASARSELEQLSPEQSQ
;
A
#
# COMPACT_ATOMS: atom_id res chain seq x y z
N VAL A 1 -47.54 12.10 -85.81
CA VAL A 1 -46.87 13.41 -85.88
C VAL A 1 -47.54 14.31 -84.85
N TYR A 2 -46.99 14.36 -83.63
CA TYR A 2 -47.46 15.31 -82.62
C TYR A 2 -46.65 16.59 -82.79
N ARG A 3 -47.30 17.64 -83.30
CA ARG A 3 -46.77 19.01 -83.33
C ARG A 3 -46.83 19.53 -81.90
N PHE A 4 -45.68 19.93 -81.35
CA PHE A 4 -45.66 20.81 -80.19
C PHE A 4 -45.94 22.22 -80.71
N ASP A 5 -47.15 22.71 -80.48
CA ASP A 5 -47.47 24.12 -80.73
C ASP A 5 -46.70 25.01 -79.74
N ALA A 6 -46.38 26.23 -80.20
CA ALA A 6 -45.64 27.23 -79.43
C ALA A 6 -46.40 27.62 -78.13
N PRO A 7 -45.68 27.90 -77.03
CA PRO A 7 -46.33 28.22 -75.75
C PRO A 7 -47.12 29.53 -75.85
N GLN A 8 -48.39 29.49 -75.43
CA GLN A 8 -49.20 30.69 -75.25
C GLN A 8 -48.75 31.46 -74.01
N GLU A 9 -48.65 32.78 -74.13
CA GLU A 9 -48.24 33.70 -73.06
C GLU A 9 -49.21 33.60 -71.87
N GLY A 10 -48.70 33.24 -70.70
CA GLY A 10 -49.47 33.17 -69.44
C GLY A 10 -49.27 31.89 -68.60
N CYS A 11 -48.52 30.90 -69.08
CA CYS A 11 -48.21 29.71 -68.28
C CYS A 11 -47.00 29.93 -67.35
N PRO A 12 -46.98 29.31 -66.15
CA PRO A 12 -45.78 29.27 -65.32
C PRO A 12 -44.60 28.69 -66.13
N GLU A 13 -43.40 29.19 -65.85
CA GLU A 13 -42.14 28.86 -66.52
C GLU A 13 -42.05 27.35 -66.81
N THR A 14 -42.23 26.97 -68.08
CA THR A 14 -42.39 25.56 -68.47
C THR A 14 -41.02 24.97 -68.77
N LYS A 15 -40.54 24.05 -67.91
CA LYS A 15 -39.32 23.28 -68.14
C LYS A 15 -39.59 22.06 -69.02
N LEU A 16 -38.87 21.92 -70.14
CA LEU A 16 -39.00 20.81 -71.08
C LEU A 16 -37.89 19.78 -70.88
N PHE A 17 -38.26 18.57 -70.48
CA PHE A 17 -37.34 17.43 -70.35
C PHE A 17 -37.42 16.53 -71.59
N ARG A 18 -36.27 16.21 -72.21
CA ARG A 18 -36.19 15.33 -73.38
C ARG A 18 -35.06 14.32 -73.25
N ARG A 19 -35.37 13.05 -73.54
CA ARG A 19 -34.38 11.97 -73.72
C ARG A 19 -34.42 11.49 -75.16
N VAL A 20 -33.27 11.45 -75.83
CA VAL A 20 -33.12 10.96 -77.21
C VAL A 20 -32.25 9.70 -77.19
N ILE A 21 -32.78 8.60 -77.70
CA ILE A 21 -32.04 7.33 -77.82
C ILE A 21 -31.48 7.28 -79.24
N GLN A 22 -30.15 7.22 -79.36
CA GLN A 22 -29.50 7.09 -80.65
C GLN A 22 -29.42 5.62 -81.09
N PRO A 23 -29.35 5.33 -82.40
CA PRO A 23 -29.17 3.96 -82.91
C PRO A 23 -27.90 3.27 -82.39
N SER A 24 -26.92 4.04 -81.91
CA SER A 24 -25.70 3.58 -81.24
C SER A 24 -25.93 3.12 -79.79
N THR A 25 -27.17 3.07 -79.31
CA THR A 25 -27.55 2.73 -77.90
C THR A 25 -27.18 3.81 -76.87
N GLU A 26 -26.55 4.91 -77.28
CA GLU A 26 -26.30 6.04 -76.39
C GLU A 26 -27.57 6.88 -76.18
N ALA A 27 -27.84 7.22 -74.92
CA ALA A 27 -28.91 8.13 -74.54
C ALA A 27 -28.37 9.54 -74.33
N ARG A 28 -28.97 10.54 -74.99
CA ARG A 28 -28.69 11.96 -74.75
C ARG A 28 -29.83 12.58 -73.95
N TYR A 29 -29.48 13.33 -72.92
CA TYR A 29 -30.41 14.01 -72.02
C TYR A 29 -30.41 15.51 -72.31
N GLN A 30 -31.59 16.13 -72.34
CA GLN A 30 -31.76 17.55 -72.61
C GLN A 30 -32.78 18.16 -71.66
N ILE A 31 -32.47 19.36 -71.15
CA ILE A 31 -33.39 20.23 -70.42
C ILE A 31 -33.46 21.55 -71.20
N ASP A 32 -34.66 21.98 -71.56
CA ASP A 32 -34.91 23.22 -72.34
C ASP A 32 -34.08 23.31 -73.63
N GLY A 33 -33.84 22.15 -74.25
CA GLY A 33 -33.05 22.01 -75.48
C GLY A 33 -31.52 21.99 -75.27
N GLN A 34 -31.03 22.21 -74.06
CA GLN A 34 -29.60 22.13 -73.72
C GLN A 34 -29.22 20.71 -73.32
N ALA A 35 -28.09 20.20 -73.84
CA ALA A 35 -27.58 18.88 -73.49
C ALA A 35 -27.00 18.89 -72.07
N VAL A 36 -27.42 17.94 -71.25
CA VAL A 36 -26.98 17.79 -69.86
C VAL A 36 -26.49 16.36 -69.60
N SER A 37 -25.70 16.18 -68.54
CA SER A 37 -25.36 14.83 -68.07
C SER A 37 -26.59 14.11 -67.52
N GLN A 38 -26.55 12.78 -67.48
CA GLN A 38 -27.60 12.00 -66.85
C GLN A 38 -27.82 12.39 -65.39
N GLU A 39 -26.74 12.66 -64.64
CA GLU A 39 -26.79 13.05 -63.24
C GLU A 39 -27.51 14.40 -63.04
N ALA A 40 -27.16 15.41 -63.84
CA ALA A 40 -27.81 16.72 -63.79
C ALA A 40 -29.29 16.62 -64.21
N TYR A 41 -29.60 15.79 -65.20
CA TYR A 41 -30.98 15.52 -65.62
C TYR A 41 -31.82 14.91 -64.49
N LEU A 42 -31.26 13.92 -63.78
CA LEU A 42 -31.92 13.29 -62.64
C LEU A 42 -32.06 14.26 -61.45
N ALA A 43 -31.05 15.07 -61.16
CA ALA A 43 -31.12 16.07 -60.09
C ALA A 43 -32.24 17.11 -60.33
N SER A 44 -32.38 17.62 -61.57
CA SER A 44 -33.47 18.53 -61.91
C SER A 44 -34.87 17.89 -61.86
N LEU A 45 -34.97 16.56 -62.01
CA LEU A 45 -36.21 15.83 -61.75
C LEU A 45 -36.47 15.64 -60.25
N GLU A 46 -35.42 15.42 -59.45
CA GLU A 46 -35.52 15.31 -58.00
C GLU A 46 -35.99 16.64 -57.37
N GLU A 47 -35.57 17.79 -57.90
CA GLU A 47 -36.05 19.14 -57.48
C GLU A 47 -37.57 19.32 -57.57
N ILE A 48 -38.21 18.65 -58.53
CA ILE A 48 -39.68 18.65 -58.70
C ILE A 48 -40.34 17.42 -58.08
N ASN A 49 -39.66 16.75 -57.13
CA ASN A 49 -40.09 15.56 -56.41
C ASN A 49 -40.34 14.32 -57.28
N ILE A 50 -39.73 14.24 -58.47
CA ILE A 50 -39.79 13.06 -59.34
C ILE A 50 -38.57 12.17 -59.04
N LEU A 51 -38.70 11.36 -57.98
CA LEU A 51 -37.66 10.43 -57.52
C LEU A 51 -37.61 9.16 -58.38
N SER A 52 -36.86 9.21 -59.48
CA SER A 52 -36.71 8.11 -60.44
C SER A 52 -36.15 6.81 -59.83
N LYS A 53 -35.26 6.91 -58.84
CA LYS A 53 -34.65 5.76 -58.16
C LYS A 53 -35.63 5.02 -57.24
N ALA A 54 -36.52 5.76 -56.58
CA ALA A 54 -37.49 5.22 -55.63
C ALA A 54 -38.81 4.76 -56.29
N ARG A 55 -39.03 5.13 -57.56
CA ARG A 55 -40.23 4.78 -58.37
C ARG A 55 -41.55 5.14 -57.68
N ASN A 56 -41.59 6.28 -56.98
CA ASN A 56 -42.71 6.67 -56.12
C ASN A 56 -44.03 6.90 -56.86
N PHE A 57 -43.99 7.18 -58.16
CA PHE A 57 -45.13 7.66 -58.95
C PHE A 57 -45.51 6.72 -60.11
N LEU A 58 -44.81 5.59 -60.27
CA LEU A 58 -45.10 4.60 -61.31
C LEU A 58 -45.61 3.32 -60.65
N VAL A 59 -46.79 2.87 -61.07
CA VAL A 59 -47.37 1.60 -60.64
C VAL A 59 -47.43 0.70 -61.86
N PHE A 60 -46.59 -0.32 -61.91
CA PHE A 60 -46.67 -1.39 -62.90
C PHE A 60 -47.66 -2.47 -62.44
N GLN A 61 -48.14 -3.26 -63.40
CA GLN A 61 -48.99 -4.41 -63.10
C GLN A 61 -48.21 -5.38 -62.18
N GLY A 62 -48.71 -5.60 -60.96
CA GLY A 62 -48.06 -6.43 -59.93
C GLY A 62 -47.33 -5.64 -58.83
N ASP A 63 -47.12 -4.33 -58.97
CA ASP A 63 -46.42 -3.52 -57.95
C ASP A 63 -47.24 -3.37 -56.66
N ILE A 64 -48.58 -3.37 -56.75
CA ILE A 64 -49.48 -3.30 -55.58
C ILE A 64 -49.35 -4.58 -54.73
N GLU A 65 -49.25 -5.74 -55.39
CA GLU A 65 -49.01 -7.01 -54.70
C GLU A 65 -47.62 -7.01 -54.08
N ALA A 66 -46.57 -6.63 -54.83
CA ALA A 66 -45.21 -6.56 -54.30
C ALA A 66 -45.06 -5.58 -53.12
N ALA A 67 -45.73 -4.43 -53.17
CA ALA A 67 -45.73 -3.46 -52.07
C ALA A 67 -46.44 -3.99 -50.81
N ALA A 68 -47.55 -4.72 -50.99
CA ALA A 68 -48.28 -5.34 -49.88
C ALA A 68 -47.49 -6.47 -49.17
N HIS A 69 -46.56 -7.12 -49.87
CA HIS A 69 -45.71 -8.18 -49.30
C HIS A 69 -44.42 -7.66 -48.63
N ARG A 70 -44.11 -6.36 -48.70
CA ARG A 70 -42.94 -5.79 -48.00
C ARG A 70 -43.19 -5.77 -46.49
N GLN A 71 -42.26 -6.33 -45.72
CA GLN A 71 -42.39 -6.40 -44.26
C GLN A 71 -41.07 -6.05 -43.56
N GLY A 72 -41.19 -5.48 -42.36
CA GLY A 72 -40.05 -5.21 -41.47
C GLY A 72 -38.99 -4.33 -42.12
N LYS A 73 -37.77 -4.87 -42.25
CA LYS A 73 -36.58 -4.15 -42.72
C LYS A 73 -36.72 -3.63 -44.15
N ASP A 74 -37.37 -4.38 -45.03
CA ASP A 74 -37.51 -4.01 -46.44
C ASP A 74 -38.48 -2.83 -46.61
N LEU A 75 -39.49 -2.74 -45.74
CA LEU A 75 -40.40 -1.61 -45.70
C LEU A 75 -39.68 -0.35 -45.16
N THR A 76 -38.85 -0.50 -44.12
CA THR A 76 -38.03 0.59 -43.59
C THR A 76 -37.04 1.11 -44.63
N ALA A 77 -36.32 0.21 -45.32
CA ALA A 77 -35.38 0.60 -46.37
C ALA A 77 -36.06 1.34 -47.52
N PHE A 78 -37.26 0.89 -47.93
CA PHE A 78 -38.06 1.61 -48.90
C PHE A 78 -38.44 3.00 -48.40
N PHE A 79 -38.91 3.11 -47.15
CA PHE A 79 -39.26 4.40 -46.56
C PHE A 79 -38.06 5.36 -46.49
N GLU A 80 -36.88 4.86 -46.14
CA GLU A 80 -35.62 5.64 -46.14
C GLU A 80 -35.19 6.07 -47.54
N GLN A 81 -35.46 5.25 -48.55
CA GLN A 81 -35.21 5.61 -49.94
C GLN A 81 -36.20 6.69 -50.43
N VAL A 82 -37.46 6.60 -50.03
CA VAL A 82 -38.51 7.59 -50.35
C VAL A 82 -38.23 8.91 -49.66
N SER A 83 -37.77 8.89 -48.41
CA SER A 83 -37.44 10.09 -47.62
C SER A 83 -36.09 10.73 -48.02
N GLY A 84 -35.24 10.00 -48.74
CA GLY A 84 -33.88 10.43 -49.08
C GLY A 84 -32.87 10.26 -47.93
N SER A 85 -33.28 9.75 -46.77
CA SER A 85 -32.40 9.53 -45.61
C SER A 85 -31.32 8.47 -45.88
N VAL A 86 -31.50 7.62 -46.91
CA VAL A 86 -30.48 6.66 -47.36
C VAL A 86 -29.12 7.31 -47.64
N ALA A 87 -29.08 8.57 -48.08
CA ALA A 87 -27.83 9.29 -48.34
C ALA A 87 -27.02 9.58 -47.07
N LEU A 88 -27.69 9.67 -45.92
CA LEU A 88 -27.08 9.97 -44.61
C LEU A 88 -26.62 8.70 -43.87
N SER A 89 -27.05 7.51 -44.33
CA SER A 89 -26.74 6.23 -43.66
C SER A 89 -25.23 6.00 -43.48
N GLY A 90 -24.44 6.26 -44.52
CA GLY A 90 -22.99 6.08 -44.47
C GLY A 90 -22.28 7.07 -43.54
N GLU A 91 -22.77 8.30 -43.42
CA GLU A 91 -22.23 9.27 -42.45
C GLU A 91 -22.64 8.90 -41.02
N TYR A 92 -23.88 8.46 -40.84
CA TYR A 92 -24.38 7.96 -39.56
C TYR A 92 -23.57 6.77 -39.04
N GLU A 93 -23.33 5.76 -39.87
CA GLU A 93 -22.54 4.58 -39.49
C GLU A 93 -21.10 4.96 -39.11
N LYS A 94 -20.47 5.87 -39.86
CA LYS A 94 -19.15 6.41 -39.53
C LYS A 94 -19.16 7.12 -38.18
N LEU A 95 -20.07 8.06 -37.96
CA LEU A 95 -20.16 8.80 -36.70
C LEU A 95 -20.51 7.89 -35.51
N ALA A 96 -21.37 6.89 -35.72
CA ALA A 96 -21.71 5.90 -34.71
C ALA A 96 -20.48 5.07 -34.31
N SER A 97 -19.68 4.65 -35.30
CA SER A 97 -18.44 3.91 -35.05
C SER A 97 -17.39 4.75 -34.33
N GLU A 98 -17.22 6.03 -34.70
CA GLU A 98 -16.30 6.93 -34.01
C GLU A 98 -16.77 7.19 -32.58
N LYS A 99 -18.06 7.45 -32.37
CA LYS A 99 -18.64 7.62 -31.04
C LYS A 99 -18.37 6.40 -30.16
N ALA A 100 -18.61 5.18 -30.66
CA ALA A 100 -18.34 3.96 -29.91
C ALA A 100 -16.86 3.84 -29.53
N ALA A 101 -15.95 4.08 -30.47
CA ALA A 101 -14.51 4.05 -30.20
C ALA A 101 -14.10 5.08 -29.12
N ARG A 102 -14.66 6.30 -29.18
CA ARG A 102 -14.41 7.33 -28.17
C ARG A 102 -14.94 6.94 -26.80
N GLU A 103 -16.15 6.39 -26.73
CA GLU A 103 -16.72 5.91 -25.47
C GLU A 103 -15.87 4.81 -24.84
N ASP A 104 -15.35 3.87 -25.63
CA ASP A 104 -14.48 2.80 -25.14
C ASP A 104 -13.17 3.36 -24.60
N THR A 105 -12.54 4.30 -25.31
CA THR A 105 -11.35 4.98 -24.78
C THR A 105 -11.63 5.74 -23.47
N ALA A 106 -12.81 6.34 -23.34
CA ALA A 106 -13.21 7.04 -22.13
C ALA A 106 -13.44 6.07 -20.95
N ARG A 107 -14.05 4.90 -21.21
CA ARG A 107 -14.22 3.83 -20.22
C ARG A 107 -12.87 3.30 -19.72
N ASP A 108 -11.92 3.10 -20.62
CA ASP A 108 -10.56 2.66 -20.28
C ASP A 108 -9.83 3.70 -19.42
N LEU A 109 -9.88 4.98 -19.81
CA LEU A 109 -9.27 6.07 -19.05
C LEU A 109 -9.89 6.19 -17.65
N TYR A 110 -11.21 6.05 -17.54
CA TYR A 110 -11.90 6.08 -16.25
C TYR A 110 -11.46 4.92 -15.34
N THR A 111 -11.36 3.72 -15.90
CA THR A 111 -10.91 2.54 -15.16
C THR A 111 -9.47 2.73 -14.67
N ARG A 112 -8.55 3.17 -15.53
CA ARG A 112 -7.15 3.46 -15.16
C ARG A 112 -7.08 4.53 -14.07
N LYS A 113 -7.88 5.60 -14.18
CA LYS A 113 -7.94 6.66 -13.15
C LYS A 113 -8.40 6.10 -11.81
N ARG A 114 -9.46 5.29 -11.81
CA ARG A 114 -9.98 4.65 -10.59
C ARG A 114 -8.92 3.76 -9.95
N ASP A 115 -8.24 2.94 -10.74
CA ASP A 115 -7.21 2.03 -10.24
C ASP A 115 -6.01 2.80 -9.67
N ALA A 116 -5.56 3.88 -10.34
CA ALA A 116 -4.53 4.77 -9.81
C ALA A 116 -4.93 5.47 -8.50
N GLN A 117 -6.22 5.84 -8.35
CA GLN A 117 -6.72 6.40 -7.09
C GLN A 117 -6.72 5.37 -5.95
N HIS A 118 -7.10 4.12 -6.23
CA HIS A 118 -7.01 3.04 -5.26
C HIS A 118 -5.55 2.76 -4.86
N GLU A 119 -4.64 2.73 -5.83
CA GLU A 119 -3.22 2.54 -5.56
C GLU A 119 -2.65 3.68 -4.71
N LYS A 120 -2.96 4.94 -5.05
CA LYS A 120 -2.57 6.09 -4.24
C LYS A 120 -3.05 5.97 -2.79
N LYS A 121 -4.30 5.53 -2.59
CA LYS A 121 -4.86 5.33 -1.24
C LYS A 121 -4.11 4.21 -0.50
N ARG A 122 -3.83 3.09 -1.15
CA ARG A 122 -3.06 1.98 -0.58
C ARG A 122 -1.65 2.42 -0.17
N MET A 123 -0.96 3.16 -1.03
CA MET A 123 0.38 3.68 -0.76
C MET A 123 0.38 4.68 0.41
N ALA A 124 -0.65 5.52 0.50
CA ALA A 124 -0.79 6.43 1.65
C ALA A 124 -0.97 5.67 2.97
N GLN A 125 -1.78 4.60 2.98
CA GLN A 125 -1.96 3.75 4.16
C GLN A 125 -0.66 3.02 4.54
N GLN A 126 0.06 2.47 3.57
CA GLN A 126 1.36 1.83 3.81
C GLN A 126 2.39 2.81 4.37
N LYS A 127 2.39 4.06 3.88
CA LYS A 127 3.25 5.11 4.41
C LYS A 127 2.91 5.43 5.88
N GLU A 128 1.63 5.62 6.19
CA GLU A 128 1.18 5.89 7.56
C GLU A 128 1.54 4.75 8.52
N GLU A 129 1.38 3.50 8.08
CA GLU A 129 1.74 2.31 8.86
C GLU A 129 3.27 2.23 9.08
N ALA A 130 4.06 2.52 8.05
CA ALA A 130 5.52 2.56 8.17
C ALA A 130 6.00 3.67 9.12
N GLU A 131 5.38 4.85 9.08
CA GLU A 131 5.69 5.96 10.00
C GLU A 131 5.37 5.57 11.45
N LYS A 132 4.19 4.99 11.72
CA LYS A 132 3.82 4.47 13.06
C LYS A 132 4.77 3.38 13.53
N TYR A 133 5.20 2.48 12.64
CA TYR A 133 6.17 1.45 12.97
C TYR A 133 7.52 2.04 13.38
N GLN A 134 8.00 3.06 12.67
CA GLN A 134 9.25 3.75 13.02
C GLN A 134 9.17 4.45 14.37
N GLU A 135 8.06 5.14 14.64
CA GLU A 135 7.80 5.80 15.93
C GLU A 135 7.82 4.79 17.07
N MET A 136 7.05 3.71 16.95
CA MET A 136 6.99 2.65 17.96
C MET A 136 8.32 1.92 18.14
N GLN A 137 9.11 1.75 17.07
CA GLN A 137 10.46 1.22 17.17
C GLN A 137 11.40 2.17 17.92
N SER A 138 11.24 3.49 17.75
CA SER A 138 12.02 4.49 18.48
C SER A 138 11.68 4.49 19.97
N GLU A 139 10.39 4.41 20.32
CA GLU A 139 9.91 4.29 21.70
C GLU A 139 10.43 3.00 22.35
N TYR A 140 10.35 1.88 21.63
CA TYR A 140 10.87 0.59 22.10
C TYR A 140 12.38 0.68 22.41
N ARG A 141 13.17 1.31 21.54
CA ARG A 141 14.61 1.51 21.77
C ARG A 141 14.89 2.41 22.97
N ALA A 142 14.09 3.48 23.15
CA ALA A 142 14.20 4.35 24.31
C ALA A 142 13.92 3.58 25.60
N MET A 143 12.81 2.85 25.65
CA MET A 143 12.43 2.01 26.79
C MET A 143 13.47 0.92 27.08
N GLN A 144 14.02 0.28 26.04
CA GLN A 144 15.09 -0.70 26.19
C GLN A 144 16.36 -0.06 26.79
N THR A 145 16.70 1.16 26.36
CA THR A 145 17.83 1.91 26.91
C THR A 145 17.60 2.23 28.39
N GLU A 146 16.42 2.74 28.75
CA GLU A 146 16.05 3.02 30.14
C GLU A 146 16.10 1.75 31.01
N PHE A 147 15.60 0.63 30.51
CA PHE A 147 15.64 -0.64 31.22
C PHE A 147 17.08 -1.10 31.49
N ILE A 148 17.96 -1.02 30.50
CA ILE A 148 19.38 -1.39 30.66
C ILE A 148 20.07 -0.44 31.65
N LEU A 149 19.80 0.87 31.57
CA LEU A 149 20.33 1.85 32.52
C LEU A 149 19.86 1.57 33.95
N PHE A 150 18.59 1.19 34.14
CA PHE A 150 18.06 0.78 35.43
C PHE A 150 18.77 -0.47 35.97
N GLN A 151 19.01 -1.48 35.13
CA GLN A 151 19.77 -2.66 35.52
C GLN A 151 21.20 -2.32 35.95
N LEU A 152 21.88 -1.45 35.20
CA LEU A 152 23.21 -0.95 35.55
C LEU A 152 23.20 -0.24 36.91
N LEU A 153 22.26 0.67 37.13
CA LEU A 153 22.12 1.39 38.39
C LEU A 153 21.89 0.45 39.57
N SER A 154 21.02 -0.54 39.41
CA SER A 154 20.77 -1.55 40.45
C SER A 154 21.99 -2.42 40.73
N SER A 155 22.78 -2.72 39.70
CA SER A 155 24.02 -3.49 39.86
C SER A 155 25.08 -2.67 40.60
N GLU A 156 25.17 -1.37 40.29
CA GLU A 156 26.05 -0.42 40.98
C GLU A 156 25.65 -0.26 42.46
N SER A 157 24.36 -0.11 42.75
CA SER A 157 23.90 0.00 44.15
C SER A 157 24.22 -1.26 44.96
N VAL A 158 24.03 -2.45 44.37
CA VAL A 158 24.41 -3.72 45.02
C VAL A 158 25.93 -3.81 45.21
N ALA A 159 26.72 -3.38 44.22
CA ALA A 159 28.18 -3.36 44.33
C ALA A 159 28.67 -2.41 45.43
N GLU A 160 28.03 -1.24 45.58
CA GLU A 160 28.32 -0.30 46.67
C GLU A 160 27.99 -0.87 48.04
N GLU A 161 26.82 -1.50 48.20
CA GLU A 161 26.42 -2.15 49.44
C GLU A 161 27.39 -3.27 49.84
N LEU A 162 27.76 -4.13 48.88
CA LEU A 162 28.76 -5.17 49.10
C LEU A 162 30.13 -4.58 49.46
N SER A 163 30.54 -3.49 48.80
CA SER A 163 31.81 -2.82 49.08
C SER A 163 31.85 -2.24 50.50
N LYS A 164 30.74 -1.64 50.96
CA LYS A 164 30.59 -1.17 52.34
C LYS A 164 30.65 -2.34 53.33
N GLY A 165 29.92 -3.43 53.07
CA GLY A 165 29.95 -4.63 53.91
C GLY A 165 31.33 -5.26 54.01
N ILE A 166 32.10 -5.31 52.91
CA ILE A 166 33.51 -5.78 52.92
C ILE A 166 34.38 -4.85 53.78
N ALA A 167 34.21 -3.53 53.68
CA ALA A 167 34.98 -2.58 54.47
C ALA A 167 34.69 -2.70 55.98
N GLU A 168 33.42 -2.92 56.35
CA GLU A 168 33.01 -3.17 57.74
C GLU A 168 33.57 -4.49 58.26
N ALA A 169 33.41 -5.59 57.52
CA ALA A 169 33.96 -6.89 57.89
C ALA A 169 35.49 -6.87 58.02
N ARG A 170 36.20 -6.09 57.18
CA ARG A 170 37.65 -5.89 57.33
C ARG A 170 38.01 -5.17 58.62
N ARG A 171 37.28 -4.11 58.99
CA ARG A 171 37.51 -3.41 60.28
C ARG A 171 37.25 -4.31 61.47
N GLU A 172 36.19 -5.12 61.43
CA GLU A 172 35.91 -6.10 62.49
C GLU A 172 37.01 -7.16 62.57
N ALA A 173 37.48 -7.67 61.43
CA ALA A 173 38.59 -8.62 61.40
C ALA A 173 39.88 -8.01 61.98
N GLU A 174 40.23 -6.78 61.62
CA GLU A 174 41.38 -6.05 62.18
C GLU A 174 41.26 -5.85 63.69
N ALA A 175 40.06 -5.53 64.19
CA ALA A 175 39.80 -5.39 65.63
C ALA A 175 39.96 -6.73 66.38
N ILE A 176 39.40 -7.81 65.82
CA ILE A 176 39.54 -9.17 66.38
C ILE A 176 41.01 -9.61 66.36
N GLU A 177 41.75 -9.33 65.29
CA GLU A 177 43.18 -9.63 65.22
C GLU A 177 43.97 -8.86 66.28
N ALA A 178 43.71 -7.56 66.47
CA ALA A 178 44.34 -6.77 67.53
C ALA A 178 44.03 -7.30 68.93
N ASP A 179 42.77 -7.67 69.20
CA ASP A 179 42.37 -8.30 70.46
C ASP A 179 43.06 -9.65 70.66
N ARG A 180 43.19 -10.45 69.58
CA ARG A 180 43.89 -11.73 69.61
C ARG A 180 45.38 -11.54 69.91
N GLU A 181 46.03 -10.56 69.28
CA GLU A 181 47.43 -10.22 69.55
C GLU A 181 47.64 -9.76 71.00
N ALA A 182 46.76 -8.91 71.51
CA ALA A 182 46.81 -8.47 72.92
C ALA A 182 46.59 -9.64 73.90
N ALA A 183 45.66 -10.55 73.61
CA ALA A 183 45.44 -11.75 74.41
C ALA A 183 46.62 -12.72 74.33
N GLN A 184 47.23 -12.88 73.15
CA GLN A 184 48.44 -13.68 72.96
C GLN A 184 49.60 -13.13 73.77
N GLN A 185 49.80 -11.80 73.77
CA GLN A 185 50.84 -11.15 74.57
C GLN A 185 50.63 -11.40 76.06
N LYS A 186 49.40 -11.24 76.56
CA LYS A 186 49.07 -11.54 77.96
C LYS A 186 49.29 -13.01 78.33
N LEU A 187 49.02 -13.95 77.41
CA LEU A 187 49.31 -15.36 77.63
C LEU A 187 50.81 -15.60 77.75
N VAL A 188 51.63 -14.97 76.90
CA VAL A 188 53.09 -15.04 76.98
C VAL A 188 53.60 -14.49 78.30
N ASP A 189 53.10 -13.33 78.73
CA ASP A 189 53.48 -12.70 80.00
C ASP A 189 53.07 -13.60 81.18
N ALA A 190 51.84 -14.14 81.18
CA ALA A 190 51.37 -15.05 82.22
C ALA A 190 52.13 -16.39 82.25
N ASP A 191 52.57 -16.91 81.09
CA ASP A 191 53.42 -18.10 81.01
C ASP A 191 54.81 -17.84 81.60
N GLN A 192 55.37 -16.64 81.42
CA GLN A 192 56.60 -16.20 82.07
C GLN A 192 56.43 -16.14 83.59
N ASP A 193 55.38 -15.45 84.07
CA ASP A 193 55.07 -15.36 85.51
C ASP A 193 54.88 -16.75 86.14
N ARG A 194 54.19 -17.67 85.44
CA ARG A 194 54.01 -19.06 85.90
C ARG A 194 55.33 -19.81 85.97
N LEU A 195 56.23 -19.60 85.00
CA LEU A 195 57.56 -20.22 85.00
C LEU A 195 58.37 -19.74 86.19
N GLU A 196 58.36 -18.43 86.47
CA GLU A 196 59.03 -17.84 87.64
C GLU A 196 58.43 -18.36 88.95
N ALA A 197 57.11 -18.41 89.06
CA ALA A 197 56.43 -18.98 90.22
C ALA A 197 56.76 -20.46 90.42
N SER A 198 56.82 -21.25 89.34
CA SER A 198 57.22 -22.66 89.38
C SER A 198 58.65 -22.82 89.91
N GLN A 199 59.59 -22.01 89.42
CA GLN A 199 60.97 -22.00 89.92
C GLN A 199 61.02 -21.63 91.40
N ALA A 200 60.28 -20.60 91.82
CA ALA A 200 60.19 -20.20 93.22
C ALA A 200 59.58 -21.29 94.11
N THR A 201 58.58 -22.04 93.62
CA THR A 201 58.02 -23.19 94.36
C THR A 201 59.00 -24.35 94.43
N GLU A 202 59.74 -24.66 93.37
CA GLU A 202 60.78 -25.69 93.40
C GLU A 202 61.89 -25.33 94.40
N ASP A 203 62.29 -24.06 94.45
CA ASP A 203 63.27 -23.57 95.42
C ASP A 203 62.72 -23.60 96.85
N ALA A 204 61.46 -23.21 97.05
CA ALA A 204 60.79 -23.30 98.36
C ALA A 204 60.60 -24.75 98.82
N GLU A 205 60.29 -25.68 97.92
CA GLU A 205 60.22 -27.12 98.21
C GLU A 205 61.59 -27.70 98.55
N ARG A 206 62.66 -27.28 97.87
CA ARG A 206 64.04 -27.64 98.24
C ARG A 206 64.40 -27.14 99.64
N LEU A 207 64.04 -25.90 99.97
CA LEU A 207 64.25 -25.31 101.29
C LEU A 207 63.42 -26.01 102.38
N LEU A 208 62.17 -26.38 102.07
CA LEU A 208 61.33 -27.18 102.96
C LEU A 208 61.88 -28.60 103.14
N ALA A 209 62.43 -29.21 102.10
CA ALA A 209 63.07 -30.51 102.18
C ALA A 209 64.34 -30.46 103.05
N SER A 210 65.16 -29.41 102.92
CA SER A 210 66.30 -29.20 103.82
C SER A 210 65.85 -28.91 105.26
N ALA A 211 64.83 -28.08 105.46
CA ALA A 211 64.29 -27.80 106.79
C ALA A 211 63.62 -29.02 107.43
N ARG A 212 62.94 -29.88 106.64
CA ARG A 212 62.42 -31.18 107.11
C ARG A 212 63.55 -32.12 107.50
N SER A 213 64.62 -32.18 106.71
CA SER A 213 65.81 -32.95 107.06
C SER A 213 66.48 -32.44 108.35
N GLU A 214 66.52 -31.12 108.57
CA GLU A 214 66.99 -30.52 109.83
C GLU A 214 66.03 -30.81 111.00
N LEU A 215 64.72 -30.81 110.79
CA LEU A 215 63.71 -31.13 111.81
C LEU A 215 63.71 -32.63 112.18
N GLU A 216 64.04 -33.49 111.22
CA GLU A 216 64.29 -34.93 111.42
C GLU A 216 65.62 -35.17 112.17
N GLN A 217 66.59 -34.25 112.08
CA GLN A 217 67.80 -34.26 112.92
C GLN A 217 67.57 -33.67 114.33
N LEU A 218 66.56 -32.81 114.51
CA LEU A 218 66.18 -32.19 115.79
C LEU A 218 65.08 -32.93 116.56
N SER A 219 64.51 -34.00 115.99
CA SER A 219 63.55 -34.88 116.66
C SER A 219 64.11 -36.30 116.89
N PRO A 220 65.05 -36.50 117.82
CA PRO A 220 65.21 -37.76 118.53
C PRO A 220 64.11 -37.87 119.60
N GLU A 221 63.37 -38.98 119.59
CA GLU A 221 62.55 -39.57 120.67
C GLU A 221 61.74 -38.65 121.61
N GLN A 222 60.42 -38.90 121.74
CA GLN A 222 59.83 -39.62 122.90
C GLN A 222 58.30 -39.81 122.75
N SER A 223 57.87 -41.06 122.99
CA SER A 223 56.65 -41.54 123.71
C SER A 223 55.29 -40.87 123.40
N GLN A 224 54.25 -41.58 122.95
CA GLN A 224 53.68 -42.86 123.42
C GLN A 224 53.05 -43.66 122.28
#